data_AF-A0A7K0ZZY4-F1
#
_entry.id   AF-A0A7K0ZZY4-F1
#
_cell.length_a   1.000
_cell.length_b   1.000
_cell.length_c   1.000
_cell.angle_alpha   90.00
_cell.angle_beta   90.00
_cell.angle_gamma   90.00
#
_symmetry.space_group_name_H-M   'P 1'
#
loop_
_entity.id
_entity.type
_entity.pdbx_description
1 polymer ?
#
loop_
_entity_poly.entity_id
_entity_poly.type
_entity_poly.pdbx_seq_one_letter_code
_entity_poly.pdbx_strand_id
1 'polypeptide(L)' 'PADEREFVRRLELKGIPTTVRDTRGREIDGACGQLAASE' A
#
# COMPACT_ATOMS: atom_id res chain seq x y z
N PRO A 1 8.50 1.16 7.29
CA PRO A 1 8.23 -0.30 7.35
C PRO A 1 7.73 -0.82 8.72
N ALA A 2 8.20 -0.27 9.85
CA ALA A 2 7.76 -0.71 11.16
C ALA A 2 6.25 -0.43 11.40
N ASP A 3 5.78 0.74 10.99
CA ASP A 3 4.37 1.13 11.16
C ASP A 3 3.43 0.27 10.32
N GLU A 4 3.80 0.00 9.06
CA GLU A 4 3.06 -0.90 8.17
C GLU A 4 2.88 -2.29 8.80
N ARG A 5 3.96 -2.85 9.37
CA ARG A 5 3.91 -4.16 10.03
C ARG A 5 3.03 -4.16 11.27
N GLU A 6 3.10 -3.11 12.11
CA GLU A 6 2.24 -3.02 13.29
C GLU A 6 0.76 -2.84 12.89
N PHE A 7 0.49 -2.12 11.81
CA PHE A 7 -0.86 -1.97 11.28
C PHE A 7 -1.44 -3.31 10.80
N VAL A 8 -0.69 -4.04 9.97
CA VAL A 8 -1.06 -5.38 9.50
C VAL A 8 -1.30 -6.31 10.68
N ARG A 9 -0.35 -6.36 11.64
CA ARG A 9 -0.47 -7.19 12.85
C ARG A 9 -1.76 -6.91 13.62
N ARG A 10 -2.13 -5.63 13.82
CA ARG A 10 -3.35 -5.26 14.53
C ARG A 10 -4.63 -5.68 13.80
N LEU A 11 -4.64 -5.64 12.47
CA LEU A 11 -5.78 -6.10 11.66
C LEU A 11 -5.92 -7.62 11.72
N GLU A 12 -4.82 -8.34 11.55
CA GLU A 12 -4.80 -9.81 11.61
C GLU A 12 -5.20 -10.34 12.99
N LEU A 13 -4.76 -9.68 14.08
CA LEU A 13 -5.19 -10.01 15.44
C LEU A 13 -6.70 -9.85 15.68
N LYS A 14 -7.37 -9.02 14.87
CA LYS A 14 -8.84 -8.86 14.88
C LYS A 14 -9.55 -9.82 13.92
N GLY A 15 -8.81 -10.75 13.29
CA GLY A 15 -9.34 -11.70 12.32
C GLY A 15 -9.62 -11.09 10.94
N ILE A 16 -9.02 -9.94 10.61
CA ILE A 16 -9.19 -9.28 9.31
C ILE A 16 -8.05 -9.71 8.37
N PRO A 17 -8.33 -10.49 7.31
CA PRO A 17 -7.31 -10.86 6.33
C PRO A 17 -6.73 -9.62 5.65
N THR A 18 -5.42 -9.46 5.71
CA THR A 18 -4.73 -8.25 5.24
C THR A 18 -3.60 -8.63 4.28
N THR A 19 -3.41 -7.85 3.22
CA THR A 19 -2.26 -7.99 2.31
C THR A 19 -1.64 -6.63 2.07
N VAL A 20 -0.31 -6.57 2.03
CA VAL A 20 0.44 -5.42 1.55
C VAL A 20 0.77 -5.63 0.08
N ARG A 21 0.66 -4.59 -0.73
CA ARG A 21 0.99 -4.63 -2.16
C ARG A 21 2.25 -3.80 -2.40
N ASP A 22 3.22 -4.41 -3.06
CA ASP A 22 4.40 -3.69 -3.51
C ASP A 22 4.00 -2.56 -4.46
N THR A 23 4.71 -1.44 -4.36
CA THR A 23 4.56 -0.37 -5.34
C THR A 23 5.16 -0.84 -6.66
N ARG A 24 4.37 -0.80 -7.74
CA ARG A 24 4.82 -1.09 -9.11
C ARG A 24 4.59 0.12 -10.02
N GLY A 25 5.44 0.28 -11.04
CA GLY A 25 5.30 1.32 -12.07
C GLY A 25 5.65 2.73 -11.59
N ARG A 26 6.43 2.88 -10.53
CA ARG A 26 6.78 4.20 -9.97
C ARG A 26 7.64 5.00 -10.94
N GLU A 27 8.53 4.32 -11.63
CA GLU A 27 9.49 4.82 -12.61
C GLU A 27 8.87 5.26 -13.93
N ILE A 28 7.60 4.92 -14.18
CA ILE A 28 6.83 5.29 -15.38
C ILE A 28 5.56 6.07 -15.04
N ASP A 29 5.49 6.67 -13.85
CA ASP A 29 4.31 7.39 -13.35
C ASP A 29 3.00 6.59 -13.39
N GLY A 30 3.12 5.27 -13.23
CA GLY A 30 2.03 4.31 -13.31
C GLY A 30 1.58 3.72 -11.98
N ALA A 31 2.18 4.10 -10.85
CA ALA A 31 1.71 3.64 -9.54
C ALA A 31 0.40 4.34 -9.16
N CYS A 32 -0.34 3.73 -8.22
CA CYS A 32 -1.55 4.33 -7.67
C CYS A 32 -1.29 5.77 -7.18
N GLY A 33 -2.09 6.73 -7.65
CA GLY A 33 -1.97 8.16 -7.31
C GLY A 33 -1.10 9.00 -8.26
N GLN A 34 -0.26 8.39 -9.11
CA GLN A 34 0.54 9.13 -10.09
C GLN A 34 -0.25 9.51 -11.35
N LEU A 35 -1.32 8.78 -11.67
CA LEU A 35 -2.21 9.06 -12.80
C LEU A 35 -3.16 10.26 -12.58
N ALA A 36 -2.93 11.06 -11.54
CA ALA A 36 -3.63 12.33 -11.41
C ALA A 36 -3.26 13.17 -12.63
N ALA A 37 -4.24 13.45 -13.50
CA ALA A 37 -4.01 14.25 -14.69
C ALA A 37 -3.34 15.57 -14.28
N SER A 38 -2.18 15.85 -14.87
CA SER A 38 -1.57 17.18 -14.78
C SER A 38 -2.61 18.20 -15.26
N GLU A 39 -2.90 19.21 -14.45
CA GLU A 39 -3.66 20.39 -14.90
C GLU A 39 -2.95 21.09 -16.07
#